data_AF-C1DMV6-F1
#
_entry.id   AF-C1DMV6-F1
#
_cell.length_a   1.000
_cell.length_b   1.000
_cell.length_c   1.000
_cell.angle_alpha   90.00
_cell.angle_beta   90.00
_cell.angle_gamma   90.00
#
_symmetry.space_group_name_H-M   'P 1'
#
loop_
_entity.id
_entity.type
_entity.pdbx_description
1 polymer ?
#
loop_
_entity_poly.entity_id
_entity_poly.type
_entity_poly.pdbx_seq_one_letter_code
_entity_poly.pdbx_strand_id
1 'polypeptide(L)'
;MAAFVRSNIAFRERISGRPDWNLPDGRTICRYLRQNKNKDEVEMEFSNQQKLIVTLLTDIHARLGIDNGIDPLFVQRMVRDDHGWALGWAYPGLFGDGVEVPEAVTFVAEVLGMWEAIEEAYAGFDRVRREQLARLAPAFGRDPRFRGFDGNHEADLRGIVQILVDDLGRWPIFKGRDTDSHRILADSYRRMLEVYERLSGAGCASGLSVEALAEILNAEIIPKSGMELDADVLLRA
;
A
#
# COMPACT_ATOMS: atom_id res chain seq x y z
N MET A 1 -34.48 2.68 40.29
CA MET A 1 -34.75 4.06 39.83
C MET A 1 -33.49 4.87 40.10
N ALA A 2 -32.56 4.89 39.15
CA ALA A 2 -32.41 5.93 38.14
C ALA A 2 -31.71 7.18 38.71
N ALA A 3 -30.38 7.22 38.56
CA ALA A 3 -29.60 8.45 38.58
C ALA A 3 -28.59 8.35 37.43
N PHE A 4 -28.96 9.01 36.34
CA PHE A 4 -28.30 9.06 35.05
C PHE A 4 -27.15 10.09 35.14
N VAL A 5 -25.91 9.64 35.20
CA VAL A 5 -24.74 10.52 35.11
C VAL A 5 -24.29 10.57 33.66
N ARG A 6 -24.30 11.79 33.13
CA ARG A 6 -23.97 12.18 31.77
C ARG A 6 -22.53 11.81 31.41
N SER A 7 -22.37 11.03 30.34
CA SER A 7 -21.16 11.02 29.53
C SER A 7 -21.57 11.11 28.07
N ASN A 8 -21.69 12.35 27.59
CA ASN A 8 -21.73 12.66 26.16
C ASN A 8 -20.28 12.75 25.70
N ILE A 9 -19.75 11.66 25.14
CA ILE A 9 -18.62 11.74 24.20
C ILE A 9 -19.18 11.25 22.88
N ALA A 10 -19.63 12.21 22.07
CA ALA A 10 -20.05 12.01 20.71
C ALA A 10 -18.81 11.70 19.86
N PHE A 11 -18.58 10.42 19.55
CA PHE A 11 -17.68 9.98 18.48
C PHE A 11 -18.50 9.26 17.40
N ARG A 12 -19.45 9.99 16.82
CA ARG A 12 -20.11 9.62 15.56
C ARG A 12 -20.53 10.91 14.86
N GLU A 13 -19.70 11.32 13.90
CA GLU A 13 -20.09 11.92 12.61
C GLU A 13 -18.84 12.44 11.90
N ARG A 14 -18.29 11.62 10.99
CA ARG A 14 -17.64 12.11 9.76
C ARG A 14 -17.56 10.98 8.73
N ILE A 15 -18.72 10.64 8.16
CA ILE A 15 -18.79 9.99 6.83
C ILE A 15 -19.17 11.08 5.85
N SER A 16 -18.18 11.73 5.25
CA SER A 16 -18.18 12.40 3.94
C SER A 16 -16.91 13.25 3.84
N GLY A 17 -16.09 12.98 2.83
CA GLY A 17 -14.79 13.61 2.65
C GLY A 17 -13.65 12.64 2.94
N ARG A 18 -12.73 12.53 1.97
CA ARG A 18 -11.54 11.68 1.91
C ARG A 18 -10.96 11.34 3.31
N PRO A 19 -10.64 10.06 3.61
CA PRO A 19 -9.70 9.79 4.68
C PRO A 19 -8.44 10.56 4.34
N ASP A 20 -8.09 11.47 5.23
CA ASP A 20 -6.77 12.05 5.29
C ASP A 20 -5.77 10.87 5.33
N TRP A 21 -5.16 10.56 4.17
CA TRP A 21 -4.14 9.52 4.01
C TRP A 21 -2.76 10.01 4.45
N ASN A 22 -2.69 11.12 5.19
CA ASN A 22 -1.48 11.46 5.88
C ASN A 22 -1.28 10.49 7.03
N LEU A 23 -0.02 10.17 7.27
CA LEU A 23 0.39 9.66 8.57
C LEU A 23 -0.01 10.67 9.66
N PRO A 24 -0.06 10.26 10.94
CA PRO A 24 -0.47 11.14 12.04
C PRO A 24 0.29 12.50 12.10
N ASP A 25 1.42 12.62 11.39
CA ASP A 25 2.27 13.80 11.28
C ASP A 25 2.03 14.67 10.02
N GLY A 26 1.02 14.39 9.20
CA GLY A 26 0.67 15.20 8.03
C GLY A 26 1.51 14.90 6.77
N ARG A 27 2.37 13.87 6.78
CA ARG A 27 3.11 13.44 5.59
C ARG A 27 2.28 12.45 4.76
N THR A 28 2.29 12.66 3.44
CA THR A 28 1.84 11.64 2.48
C THR A 28 2.72 10.40 2.62
N ILE A 29 2.13 9.19 2.57
CA ILE A 29 2.84 7.89 2.72
C ILE A 29 4.11 7.86 1.85
N CYS A 30 4.03 8.31 0.60
CA CYS A 30 5.17 8.40 -0.34
C CYS A 30 6.33 9.29 0.14
N ARG A 31 6.06 10.34 0.93
CA ARG A 31 7.09 11.25 1.47
C ARG A 31 7.70 10.72 2.77
N TYR A 32 6.92 10.03 3.59
CA TYR A 32 7.38 9.51 4.88
C TYR A 32 8.32 8.31 4.72
N LEU A 33 7.95 7.32 3.89
CA LEU A 33 8.78 6.13 3.67
C LEU A 33 10.14 6.49 3.07
N ARG A 34 10.22 7.59 2.30
CA ARG A 34 11.47 8.12 1.73
C ARG A 34 12.36 8.89 2.72
N GLN A 35 11.80 9.43 3.80
CA GLN A 35 12.52 10.33 4.73
C GLN A 35 13.13 9.60 5.94
N ASN A 36 12.69 8.39 6.28
CA ASN A 36 13.20 7.62 7.41
C ASN A 36 14.38 6.71 7.03
N LYS A 37 15.50 7.28 6.55
CA LYS A 37 16.78 6.56 6.37
C LYS A 37 17.79 6.92 7.47
N ASN A 38 17.43 6.72 8.74
CA ASN A 38 18.39 6.77 9.85
C ASN A 38 18.84 5.36 10.24
N LYS A 39 20.10 5.25 10.64
CA LYS A 39 20.90 4.01 10.64
C LYS A 39 20.76 3.14 11.91
N ASP A 40 19.90 3.53 12.86
CA ASP A 40 19.77 2.90 14.18
C ASP A 40 18.33 2.41 14.49
N GLU A 41 17.48 2.27 13.47
CA GLU A 41 16.12 1.72 13.59
C GLU A 41 16.16 0.19 13.42
N VAL A 42 15.27 -0.54 14.09
CA VAL A 42 15.22 -2.01 14.07
C VAL A 42 13.80 -2.42 13.70
N GLU A 43 13.65 -3.32 12.72
CA GLU A 43 12.37 -3.95 12.44
C GLU A 43 11.76 -4.55 13.71
N MET A 44 10.44 -4.49 13.86
CA MET A 44 9.78 -5.02 15.05
C MET A 44 9.73 -6.55 15.03
N GLU A 45 10.82 -7.17 15.48
CA GLU A 45 10.95 -8.62 15.59
C GLU A 45 10.66 -9.13 17.01
N PHE A 46 10.17 -10.36 17.11
CA PHE A 46 9.86 -11.03 18.38
C PHE A 46 10.59 -12.36 18.49
N SER A 47 11.34 -12.55 19.59
CA SER A 47 11.94 -13.84 19.91
C SER A 47 10.89 -14.92 20.17
N ASN A 48 11.25 -16.20 20.02
CA ASN A 48 10.33 -17.33 20.27
C ASN A 48 9.68 -17.28 21.67
N GLN A 49 10.44 -16.84 22.68
CA GLN A 49 9.93 -16.66 24.03
C GLN A 49 8.89 -15.52 24.09
N GLN A 50 9.13 -14.41 23.39
CA GLN A 50 8.16 -13.31 23.29
C GLN A 50 6.91 -13.71 22.51
N LYS A 51 7.05 -14.48 21.42
CA LYS A 51 5.91 -15.03 20.66
C LYS A 51 5.02 -15.90 21.55
N LEU A 52 5.60 -16.76 22.38
CA LEU A 52 4.85 -17.57 23.35
C LEU A 52 4.12 -16.70 24.37
N ILE A 53 4.80 -15.69 24.93
CA ILE A 53 4.20 -14.77 25.91
C ILE A 53 3.03 -13.99 25.29
N VAL A 54 3.23 -13.40 24.10
CA VAL A 54 2.18 -12.66 23.38
C VAL A 54 0.99 -13.57 23.06
N THR A 55 1.24 -14.81 22.64
CA THR A 55 0.18 -15.79 22.37
C THR A 55 -0.67 -16.03 23.62
N LEU A 56 -0.03 -16.30 24.77
CA LEU A 56 -0.76 -16.52 26.04
C LEU A 56 -1.54 -15.27 26.47
N LEU A 57 -0.97 -14.08 26.32
CA LEU A 57 -1.63 -12.82 26.69
C LEU A 57 -2.83 -12.49 25.79
N THR A 58 -2.69 -12.70 24.49
CA THR A 58 -3.77 -12.48 23.51
C THR A 58 -4.90 -13.49 23.70
N ASP A 59 -4.60 -14.75 24.04
CA ASP A 59 -5.60 -15.76 24.39
C ASP A 59 -6.38 -15.36 25.65
N ILE A 60 -5.69 -14.87 26.70
CA ILE A 60 -6.33 -14.37 27.92
C ILE A 60 -7.21 -13.15 27.59
N HIS A 61 -6.70 -12.19 26.82
CA HIS A 61 -7.43 -10.98 26.42
C HIS A 61 -8.72 -11.33 25.67
N ALA A 62 -8.63 -12.22 24.68
CA ALA A 62 -9.79 -12.71 23.93
C ALA A 62 -10.77 -13.46 24.83
N ARG A 63 -10.27 -14.31 25.74
CA ARG A 63 -11.12 -15.13 26.62
C ARG A 63 -11.88 -14.32 27.67
N LEU A 64 -11.29 -13.21 28.13
CA LEU A 64 -11.91 -12.24 29.04
C LEU A 64 -12.89 -11.31 28.34
N GLY A 65 -12.92 -11.30 27.00
CA GLY A 65 -13.83 -10.46 26.22
C GLY A 65 -13.50 -8.96 26.32
N ILE A 66 -12.21 -8.63 26.46
CA ILE A 66 -11.74 -7.25 26.45
C ILE A 66 -11.85 -6.74 25.01
N ASP A 67 -12.67 -5.72 24.79
CA ASP A 67 -13.01 -5.16 23.47
C ASP A 67 -12.53 -3.71 23.28
N ASN A 68 -11.87 -3.14 24.29
CA ASN A 68 -11.27 -1.82 24.22
C ASN A 68 -9.75 -1.90 23.97
N GLY A 69 -9.25 -1.06 23.06
CA GLY A 69 -7.81 -0.95 22.78
C GLY A 69 -7.38 -1.72 21.54
N ILE A 70 -6.77 -2.90 21.73
CA ILE A 70 -6.11 -3.68 20.67
C ILE A 70 -6.95 -4.91 20.29
N ASP A 71 -6.91 -5.31 19.02
CA ASP A 71 -7.42 -6.59 18.56
C ASP A 71 -6.41 -7.71 18.91
N PRO A 72 -6.72 -8.59 19.88
CA PRO A 72 -5.80 -9.63 20.32
C PRO A 72 -5.54 -10.68 19.22
N LEU A 73 -6.51 -10.97 18.36
CA LEU A 73 -6.35 -11.96 17.30
C LEU A 73 -5.47 -11.40 16.18
N PHE A 74 -5.61 -10.13 15.85
CA PHE A 74 -4.70 -9.47 14.92
C PHE A 74 -3.27 -9.44 15.47
N VAL A 75 -3.08 -9.01 16.72
CA VAL A 75 -1.76 -8.96 17.37
C VAL A 75 -1.09 -10.34 17.38
N GLN A 76 -1.83 -11.37 17.80
CA GLN A 76 -1.30 -12.74 17.84
C GLN A 76 -0.81 -13.21 16.47
N ARG A 77 -1.60 -13.00 15.40
CA ARG A 77 -1.20 -13.38 14.03
C ARG A 77 0.06 -12.64 13.59
N MET A 78 0.08 -11.31 13.70
CA MET A 78 1.22 -10.51 13.24
C MET A 78 2.51 -10.84 13.98
N VAL A 79 2.44 -11.14 15.28
CA VAL A 79 3.62 -11.55 16.06
C VAL A 79 4.07 -12.95 15.72
N ARG A 80 3.14 -13.89 15.53
CA ARG A 80 3.47 -15.28 15.19
C ARG A 80 4.13 -15.39 13.81
N ASP A 81 3.59 -14.65 12.84
CA ASP A 81 3.92 -14.75 11.42
C ASP A 81 5.04 -13.74 11.01
N ASP A 82 5.75 -13.16 11.97
CA ASP A 82 6.88 -12.23 11.75
C ASP A 82 6.50 -10.97 10.94
N HIS A 83 5.32 -10.43 11.22
CA HIS A 83 4.78 -9.21 10.63
C HIS A 83 4.58 -8.09 11.65
N GLY A 84 5.53 -7.95 12.60
CA GLY A 84 5.45 -6.95 13.66
C GLY A 84 5.32 -5.51 13.16
N TRP A 85 5.86 -5.21 11.96
CA TRP A 85 5.68 -3.93 11.27
C TRP A 85 4.20 -3.52 11.15
N ALA A 86 3.28 -4.48 10.97
CA ALA A 86 1.86 -4.23 10.79
C ALA A 86 1.21 -3.68 12.07
N LEU A 87 1.79 -3.97 13.24
CA LEU A 87 1.32 -3.41 14.50
C LEU A 87 1.55 -1.89 14.56
N GLY A 88 2.68 -1.41 14.01
CA GLY A 88 2.96 0.02 13.89
C GLY A 88 1.94 0.74 13.00
N TRP A 89 1.45 0.07 11.95
CA TRP A 89 0.41 0.59 11.06
C TRP A 89 -1.00 0.53 11.67
N ALA A 90 -1.30 -0.50 12.47
CA ALA A 90 -2.59 -0.71 13.10
C ALA A 90 -2.80 0.21 14.31
N TYR A 91 -1.74 0.44 15.10
CA TYR A 91 -1.80 1.12 16.39
C TYR A 91 -0.82 2.30 16.43
N PRO A 92 -1.06 3.36 15.63
CA PRO A 92 -0.18 4.53 15.62
C PRO A 92 -0.13 5.17 17.01
N GLY A 93 1.08 5.49 17.47
CA GLY A 93 1.32 6.09 18.78
C GLY A 93 1.42 5.11 19.97
N LEU A 94 1.17 3.81 19.75
CA LEU A 94 1.43 2.78 20.78
C LEU A 94 2.92 2.46 20.88
N PHE A 95 3.62 2.53 19.76
CA PHE A 95 5.06 2.31 19.66
C PHE A 95 5.77 3.65 19.46
N GLY A 96 7.00 3.77 19.97
CA GLY A 96 7.81 4.99 19.78
C GLY A 96 8.18 5.21 18.31
N ASP A 97 8.59 6.44 17.99
CA ASP A 97 9.12 6.81 16.68
C ASP A 97 10.42 6.03 16.44
N GLY A 98 10.37 4.91 15.71
CA GLY A 98 11.53 4.04 15.47
C GLY A 98 11.23 2.60 15.03
N VAL A 99 9.99 2.29 14.67
CA VAL A 99 9.67 1.00 14.01
C VAL A 99 10.01 1.14 12.54
N GLU A 100 11.11 0.52 12.11
CA GLU A 100 11.47 0.46 10.70
C GLU A 100 10.41 -0.34 9.94
N VAL A 101 9.99 0.19 8.79
CA VAL A 101 9.09 -0.49 7.88
C VAL A 101 9.95 -1.26 6.87
N PRO A 102 9.82 -2.59 6.76
CA PRO A 102 10.62 -3.37 5.83
C PRO A 102 10.56 -2.80 4.41
N GLU A 103 11.66 -2.87 3.65
CA GLU A 103 11.74 -2.35 2.28
C GLU A 103 10.63 -2.94 1.39
N ALA A 104 10.33 -4.24 1.56
CA ALA A 104 9.25 -4.91 0.84
C ALA A 104 7.86 -4.30 1.13
N VAL A 105 7.63 -3.87 2.37
CA VAL A 105 6.37 -3.22 2.77
C VAL A 105 6.25 -1.84 2.16
N THR A 106 7.36 -1.08 2.18
CA THR A 106 7.44 0.22 1.51
C THR A 106 7.16 0.08 0.02
N PHE A 107 7.83 -0.87 -0.64
CA PHE A 107 7.63 -1.15 -2.06
C PHE A 107 6.17 -1.49 -2.38
N VAL A 108 5.54 -2.41 -1.63
CA VAL A 108 4.15 -2.78 -1.87
C VAL A 108 3.21 -1.59 -1.65
N ALA A 109 3.43 -0.79 -0.60
CA ALA A 109 2.62 0.40 -0.33
C ALA A 109 2.73 1.44 -1.48
N GLU A 110 3.93 1.64 -2.03
CA GLU A 110 4.16 2.51 -3.18
C GLU A 110 3.47 1.97 -4.44
N VAL A 111 3.56 0.66 -4.69
CA VAL A 111 2.86 0.00 -5.81
C VAL A 111 1.34 0.17 -5.69
N LEU A 112 0.76 -0.05 -4.51
CA LEU A 112 -0.68 0.13 -4.28
C LEU A 112 -1.08 1.60 -4.49
N GLY A 113 -0.30 2.55 -3.98
CA GLY A 113 -0.55 3.98 -4.17
C GLY A 113 -0.48 4.41 -5.63
N MET A 114 0.50 3.92 -6.39
CA MET A 114 0.60 4.15 -7.83
C MET A 114 -0.63 3.59 -8.56
N TRP A 115 -1.01 2.33 -8.28
CA TRP A 115 -2.15 1.70 -8.96
C TRP A 115 -3.49 2.33 -8.61
N GLU A 116 -3.67 2.81 -7.39
CA GLU A 116 -4.87 3.57 -7.01
C GLU A 116 -4.97 4.83 -7.86
N ALA A 117 -3.89 5.59 -8.00
CA ALA A 117 -3.85 6.79 -8.83
C ALA A 117 -4.10 6.48 -10.33
N ILE A 118 -3.56 5.38 -10.84
CA ILE A 118 -3.78 4.91 -12.22
C ILE A 118 -5.26 4.58 -12.46
N GLU A 119 -5.86 3.76 -11.60
CA GLU A 119 -7.26 3.32 -11.76
C GLU A 119 -8.24 4.49 -11.56
N GLU A 120 -7.99 5.37 -10.60
CA GLU A 120 -8.78 6.59 -10.39
C GLU A 120 -8.71 7.53 -11.60
N ALA A 121 -7.50 7.77 -12.14
CA ALA A 121 -7.33 8.61 -13.32
C ALA A 121 -8.08 8.03 -14.54
N TYR A 122 -7.91 6.73 -14.79
CA TYR A 122 -8.60 6.04 -15.89
C TYR A 122 -10.13 6.06 -15.73
N ALA A 123 -10.63 5.86 -14.51
CA ALA A 123 -12.06 5.95 -14.22
C ALA A 123 -12.63 7.34 -14.55
N GLY A 124 -11.86 8.40 -14.30
CA GLY A 124 -12.22 9.79 -14.62
C GLY A 124 -12.10 10.18 -16.11
N PHE A 125 -11.54 9.33 -16.97
CA PHE A 125 -11.40 9.62 -18.40
C PHE A 125 -12.69 9.40 -19.19
N ASP A 126 -12.98 10.32 -20.10
CA ASP A 126 -14.02 10.17 -21.11
C ASP A 126 -13.60 9.18 -22.23
N ARG A 127 -14.52 8.90 -23.16
CA ARG A 127 -14.26 7.96 -24.26
C ARG A 127 -13.05 8.38 -25.11
N VAL A 128 -12.88 9.67 -25.38
CA VAL A 128 -11.80 10.18 -26.25
C VAL A 128 -10.44 9.94 -25.59
N ARG A 129 -10.33 10.24 -24.30
CA ARG A 129 -9.09 10.01 -23.52
C ARG A 129 -8.79 8.52 -23.35
N ARG A 130 -9.80 7.68 -23.17
CA ARG A 130 -9.60 6.21 -23.11
C ARG A 130 -9.14 5.65 -24.45
N GLU A 131 -9.71 6.10 -25.57
CA GLU A 131 -9.24 5.71 -26.91
C GLU A 131 -7.81 6.20 -27.18
N GLN A 132 -7.48 7.41 -26.73
CA GLN A 132 -6.11 7.93 -26.81
C GLN A 132 -5.14 7.09 -25.97
N LEU A 133 -5.50 6.73 -24.73
CA LEU A 133 -4.68 5.86 -23.88
C LEU A 133 -4.44 4.49 -24.53
N ALA A 134 -5.50 3.88 -25.08
CA ALA A 134 -5.40 2.59 -25.76
C ALA A 134 -4.51 2.63 -27.02
N ARG A 135 -4.32 3.81 -27.64
CA ARG A 135 -3.36 3.99 -28.75
C ARG A 135 -1.93 4.20 -28.25
N LEU A 136 -1.75 4.98 -27.18
CA LEU A 136 -0.43 5.30 -26.62
C LEU A 136 0.19 4.15 -25.82
N ALA A 137 -0.64 3.32 -25.18
CA ALA A 137 -0.22 2.13 -24.45
C ALA A 137 -1.03 0.89 -24.92
N PRO A 138 -0.73 0.31 -26.10
CA PRO A 138 -1.53 -0.75 -26.68
C PRO A 138 -1.64 -2.03 -25.83
N ALA A 139 -0.62 -2.32 -25.01
CA ALA A 139 -0.58 -3.53 -24.18
C ALA A 139 -1.51 -3.44 -22.96
N PHE A 140 -1.59 -2.28 -22.31
CA PHE A 140 -2.22 -2.13 -20.99
C PHE A 140 -3.23 -0.98 -20.90
N GLY A 141 -3.28 -0.08 -21.88
CA GLY A 141 -4.10 1.14 -21.87
C GLY A 141 -5.60 0.94 -22.12
N ARG A 142 -6.05 -0.29 -22.44
CA ARG A 142 -7.48 -0.60 -22.62
C ARG A 142 -8.19 -0.84 -21.28
N ASP A 143 -7.51 -1.49 -20.35
CA ASP A 143 -8.04 -1.87 -19.04
C ASP A 143 -6.88 -1.89 -18.03
N PRO A 144 -6.37 -0.72 -17.63
CA PRO A 144 -5.31 -0.63 -16.65
C PRO A 144 -5.87 -1.05 -15.29
N ARG A 145 -5.31 -2.12 -14.72
CA ARG A 145 -5.78 -2.70 -13.47
C ARG A 145 -4.64 -3.38 -12.72
N PHE A 146 -4.61 -3.18 -11.40
CA PHE A 146 -3.69 -3.89 -10.53
C PHE A 146 -4.00 -5.40 -10.53
N ARG A 147 -2.98 -6.22 -10.82
CA ARG A 147 -3.10 -7.68 -10.90
C ARG A 147 -2.57 -8.41 -9.66
N GLY A 148 -1.99 -7.70 -8.71
CA GLY A 148 -1.32 -8.30 -7.57
C GLY A 148 0.08 -8.83 -7.87
N PHE A 149 0.49 -9.86 -7.13
CA PHE A 149 1.81 -10.49 -7.16
C PHE A 149 1.68 -12.01 -7.31
N ASP A 150 2.71 -12.67 -7.82
CA ASP A 150 2.65 -14.12 -8.07
C ASP A 150 2.59 -14.92 -6.77
N GLY A 151 1.59 -15.79 -6.66
CA GLY A 151 1.39 -16.58 -5.45
C GLY A 151 2.48 -17.60 -5.11
N ASN A 152 3.33 -17.96 -6.08
CA ASN A 152 4.35 -19.00 -5.90
C ASN A 152 5.75 -18.43 -5.74
N HIS A 153 6.06 -17.32 -6.40
CA HIS A 153 7.39 -16.71 -6.46
C HIS A 153 7.47 -15.36 -5.73
N GLU A 154 6.33 -14.71 -5.46
CA GLU A 154 6.23 -13.40 -4.81
C GLU A 154 5.27 -13.45 -3.60
N ALA A 155 5.20 -14.63 -2.95
CA ALA A 155 4.25 -14.90 -1.88
C ALA A 155 4.34 -13.90 -0.72
N ASP A 156 5.55 -13.44 -0.37
CA ASP A 156 5.78 -12.46 0.69
C ASP A 156 5.17 -11.09 0.33
N LEU A 157 5.35 -10.63 -0.91
CA LEU A 157 4.77 -9.38 -1.40
C LEU A 157 3.24 -9.47 -1.43
N ARG A 158 2.69 -10.62 -1.83
CA ARG A 158 1.24 -10.87 -1.77
C ARG A 158 0.72 -10.88 -0.33
N GLY A 159 1.46 -11.48 0.60
CA GLY A 159 1.14 -11.46 2.03
C GLY A 159 1.07 -10.03 2.58
N ILE A 160 2.00 -9.17 2.17
CA ILE A 160 1.96 -7.74 2.53
C ILE A 160 0.71 -7.06 1.96
N VAL A 161 0.33 -7.32 0.70
CA VAL A 161 -0.93 -6.80 0.12
C VAL A 161 -2.14 -7.21 0.96
N GLN A 162 -2.21 -8.48 1.35
CA GLN A 162 -3.29 -9.01 2.19
C GLN A 162 -3.39 -8.25 3.52
N ILE A 163 -2.26 -8.04 4.19
CA ILE A 163 -2.23 -7.35 5.48
C ILE A 163 -2.63 -5.88 5.31
N LEU A 164 -2.06 -5.18 4.33
CA LEU A 164 -2.37 -3.76 4.10
C LEU A 164 -3.84 -3.56 3.71
N VAL A 165 -4.36 -4.37 2.80
CA VAL A 165 -5.70 -4.16 2.21
C VAL A 165 -6.80 -4.75 3.08
N ASP A 166 -6.66 -6.01 3.50
CA ASP A 166 -7.76 -6.73 4.12
C ASP A 166 -7.74 -6.65 5.65
N ASP A 167 -6.57 -6.81 6.29
CA ASP A 167 -6.46 -6.70 7.75
C ASP A 167 -6.48 -5.23 8.21
N LEU A 168 -5.71 -4.35 7.56
CA LEU A 168 -5.59 -2.92 7.95
C LEU A 168 -6.59 -2.00 7.24
N GLY A 169 -7.29 -2.48 6.21
CA GLY A 169 -8.29 -1.69 5.49
C GLY A 169 -7.73 -0.51 4.69
N ARG A 170 -6.44 -0.55 4.33
CA ARG A 170 -5.78 0.46 3.49
C ARG A 170 -6.10 0.18 2.00
N TRP A 171 -6.11 1.22 1.16
CA TRP A 171 -6.47 1.11 -0.27
C TRP A 171 -7.75 0.27 -0.52
N PRO A 172 -8.91 0.69 0.02
CA PRO A 172 -10.14 -0.09 0.00
C PRO A 172 -10.63 -0.44 -1.42
N ILE A 173 -10.18 0.28 -2.45
CA ILE A 173 -10.46 -0.01 -3.86
C ILE A 173 -10.00 -1.43 -4.28
N PHE A 174 -9.01 -1.99 -3.60
CA PHE A 174 -8.45 -3.32 -3.89
C PHE A 174 -9.06 -4.45 -3.05
N LYS A 175 -9.90 -4.12 -2.06
CA LYS A 175 -10.47 -5.11 -1.13
C LYS A 175 -11.32 -6.15 -1.87
N GLY A 176 -11.10 -7.42 -1.53
CA GLY A 176 -11.83 -8.55 -2.10
C GLY A 176 -11.53 -8.85 -3.58
N ARG A 177 -10.48 -8.25 -4.15
CA ARG A 177 -9.99 -8.59 -5.49
C ARG A 177 -9.07 -9.82 -5.42
N ASP A 178 -9.02 -10.57 -6.51
CA ASP A 178 -7.95 -11.53 -6.73
C ASP A 178 -6.63 -10.78 -6.99
N THR A 179 -5.64 -11.04 -6.15
CA THR A 179 -4.30 -10.43 -6.17
C THR A 179 -3.21 -11.46 -6.45
N ASP A 180 -3.56 -12.66 -6.94
CA ASP A 180 -2.60 -13.60 -7.52
C ASP A 180 -2.45 -13.30 -9.01
N SER A 181 -1.32 -12.72 -9.39
CA SER A 181 -1.06 -12.34 -10.79
C SER A 181 -0.75 -13.54 -11.69
N HIS A 182 -0.40 -14.70 -11.09
CA HIS A 182 0.18 -15.86 -11.76
C HIS A 182 1.41 -15.53 -12.65
N ARG A 183 2.06 -14.39 -12.40
CA ARG A 183 3.20 -13.85 -13.15
C ARG A 183 4.07 -13.00 -12.23
N ILE A 184 5.38 -13.18 -12.31
CA ILE A 184 6.34 -12.34 -11.57
C ILE A 184 6.25 -10.90 -12.11
N LEU A 185 5.82 -9.95 -11.26
CA LEU A 185 5.56 -8.56 -11.66
C LEU A 185 6.35 -7.52 -10.87
N ALA A 186 7.08 -7.89 -9.82
CA ALA A 186 7.81 -6.95 -8.96
C ALA A 186 8.75 -6.04 -9.77
N ASP A 187 9.58 -6.60 -10.66
CA ASP A 187 10.50 -5.80 -11.48
C ASP A 187 9.77 -4.87 -12.45
N SER A 188 8.61 -5.28 -12.95
CA SER A 188 7.77 -4.43 -13.79
C SER A 188 7.18 -3.27 -12.99
N TYR A 189 6.70 -3.52 -11.78
CA TYR A 189 6.22 -2.46 -10.91
C TYR A 189 7.33 -1.50 -10.47
N ARG A 190 8.57 -1.97 -10.24
CA ARG A 190 9.72 -1.08 -9.97
C ARG A 190 9.94 -0.07 -11.10
N ARG A 191 9.96 -0.54 -12.36
CA ARG A 191 10.10 0.36 -13.53
C ARG A 191 8.94 1.34 -13.66
N MET A 192 7.72 0.88 -13.39
CA MET A 192 6.55 1.76 -13.38
C MET A 192 6.67 2.84 -12.29
N LEU A 193 7.13 2.48 -11.09
CA LEU A 193 7.34 3.42 -9.98
C LEU A 193 8.37 4.50 -10.33
N GLU A 194 9.50 4.14 -10.94
CA GLU A 194 10.51 5.12 -11.38
C GLU A 194 9.91 6.18 -12.32
N VAL A 195 9.06 5.74 -13.26
CA VAL A 195 8.35 6.65 -14.19
C VAL A 195 7.29 7.45 -13.45
N TYR A 196 6.51 6.81 -12.59
CA TYR A 196 5.46 7.46 -11.81
C TYR A 196 6.03 8.57 -10.93
N GLU A 197 7.09 8.31 -10.17
CA GLU A 197 7.74 9.28 -9.30
C GLU A 197 8.29 10.49 -10.05
N ARG A 198 8.89 10.26 -11.23
CA ARG A 198 9.38 11.34 -12.10
C ARG A 198 8.24 12.22 -12.59
N LEU A 199 7.10 11.63 -12.94
CA LEU A 199 5.96 12.34 -13.52
C LEU A 199 5.04 12.98 -12.47
N SER A 200 4.95 12.40 -11.27
CA SER A 200 4.08 12.90 -10.20
C SER A 200 4.60 14.17 -9.54
N GLY A 201 5.88 14.52 -9.73
CA GLY A 201 6.52 15.60 -8.97
C GLY A 201 6.43 15.37 -7.45
N ALA A 202 6.94 16.29 -6.63
CA ALA A 202 6.99 16.12 -5.17
C ALA A 202 5.62 16.14 -4.44
N GLY A 203 4.50 15.94 -5.14
CA GLY A 203 3.15 16.01 -4.59
C GLY A 203 2.15 15.11 -5.32
N CYS A 204 1.72 14.05 -4.66
CA CYS A 204 0.63 13.17 -5.05
C CYS A 204 -0.71 13.94 -5.00
N ALA A 205 -1.03 14.74 -6.02
CA ALA A 205 -2.34 15.45 -6.04
C ALA A 205 -2.82 15.96 -7.41
N SER A 206 -1.97 16.09 -8.44
CA SER A 206 -2.45 16.49 -9.78
C SER A 206 -2.74 15.24 -10.61
N GLY A 207 -4.01 15.04 -11.00
CA GLY A 207 -4.45 13.88 -11.77
C GLY A 207 -3.56 13.60 -12.99
N LEU A 208 -3.21 12.34 -13.20
CA LEU A 208 -2.34 11.90 -14.29
C LEU A 208 -2.97 12.27 -15.64
N SER A 209 -2.19 12.88 -16.53
CA SER A 209 -2.61 13.10 -17.92
C SER A 209 -2.65 11.75 -18.67
N VAL A 210 -3.28 11.73 -19.84
CA VAL A 210 -3.34 10.52 -20.68
C VAL A 210 -1.92 10.07 -21.09
N GLU A 211 -1.05 11.03 -21.38
CA GLU A 211 0.33 10.80 -21.79
C GLU A 211 1.16 10.26 -20.63
N ALA A 212 1.05 10.87 -19.44
CA ALA A 212 1.74 10.40 -18.24
C ALA A 212 1.31 8.97 -17.88
N LEU A 213 0.00 8.68 -17.94
CA LEU A 213 -0.54 7.35 -17.69
C LEU A 213 -0.02 6.33 -18.71
N ALA A 214 0.03 6.70 -20.00
CA ALA A 214 0.57 5.83 -21.04
C ALA A 214 2.05 5.51 -20.82
N GLU A 215 2.84 6.50 -20.40
CA GLU A 215 4.27 6.35 -20.12
C GLU A 215 4.50 5.37 -18.96
N ILE A 216 3.73 5.50 -17.87
CA ILE A 216 3.79 4.58 -16.72
C ILE A 216 3.42 3.16 -17.17
N LEU A 217 2.29 2.99 -17.87
CA LEU A 217 1.83 1.66 -18.30
C LEU A 217 2.81 0.99 -19.27
N ASN A 218 3.46 1.74 -20.16
CA ASN A 218 4.44 1.17 -21.07
C ASN A 218 5.72 0.69 -20.36
N ALA A 219 6.04 1.21 -19.17
CA ALA A 219 7.17 0.74 -18.36
C ALA A 219 6.97 -0.67 -17.78
N GLU A 220 5.70 -1.14 -17.70
CA GLU A 220 5.37 -2.51 -17.30
C GLU A 220 5.95 -3.54 -18.29
N ILE A 221 6.09 -3.17 -19.57
CA ILE A 221 6.62 -4.05 -20.61
C ILE A 221 8.08 -4.39 -20.29
N ILE A 222 8.37 -5.68 -20.15
CA ILE A 222 9.74 -6.17 -20.01
C ILE A 222 10.47 -5.88 -21.32
N PRO A 223 11.55 -5.07 -21.31
CA PRO A 223 12.37 -4.90 -22.50
C PRO A 223 12.85 -6.27 -22.94
N LYS A 224 12.71 -6.62 -24.22
CA LYS A 224 13.31 -7.85 -24.74
C LYS A 224 14.80 -7.79 -24.41
N SER A 225 15.25 -8.70 -23.54
CA SER A 225 16.65 -8.83 -23.12
C SER A 225 17.58 -8.65 -24.33
N GLY A 226 18.31 -7.53 -24.37
CA GLY A 226 19.29 -7.22 -25.42
C GLY A 226 19.08 -5.92 -26.22
N MET A 227 18.10 -5.08 -25.91
CA MET A 227 18.10 -3.69 -26.38
C MET A 227 18.23 -2.75 -25.19
N GLU A 228 19.45 -2.27 -24.94
CA GLU A 228 19.62 -0.95 -24.30
C GLU A 228 18.72 0.03 -25.07
N LEU A 229 17.79 0.67 -24.37
CA LEU A 229 17.01 1.76 -24.94
C LEU A 229 17.98 2.93 -25.09
N ASP A 230 18.62 3.02 -26.25
CA ASP A 230 19.36 4.22 -26.64
C ASP A 230 18.41 5.42 -26.51
N ALA A 231 18.77 6.34 -25.63
CA ALA A 231 18.05 7.57 -25.33
C ALA A 231 17.87 8.51 -26.54
N ASP A 232 18.35 8.12 -27.72
CA ASP A 232 18.40 8.94 -28.93
C ASP A 232 17.18 8.81 -29.86
N VAL A 233 16.22 7.92 -29.58
CA VAL A 233 15.04 7.74 -30.45
C VAL A 233 13.91 8.74 -30.15
N LEU A 234 13.92 9.44 -29.01
CA LEU A 234 12.86 10.40 -28.66
C LEU A 234 13.11 11.85 -29.14
N LEU A 235 14.20 12.13 -29.86
CA LEU A 235 14.54 13.48 -30.36
C LEU A 235 14.39 13.67 -31.88
N ARG A 236 13.81 12.71 -32.62
CA ARG A 236 13.63 12.83 -34.08
C ARG A 236 12.30 12.30 -34.62
N ALA A 237 11.18 12.79 -34.08
CA ALA A 237 9.89 12.75 -34.77
C ALA A 237 9.15 14.09 -34.60
#